data_AF-A0A851FJW8-F1
#
_entry.id   AF-A0A851FJW8-F1
#
_cell.length_a   1.000
_cell.length_b   1.000
_cell.length_c   1.000
_cell.angle_alpha   90.00
_cell.angle_beta   90.00
_cell.angle_gamma   90.00
#
_symmetry.space_group_name_H-M   'P 1'
#
loop_
_entity.id
_entity.type
_entity.pdbx_description
1 polymer ?
#
loop_
_entity_poly.entity_id
_entity_poly.type
_entity_poly.pdbx_seq_one_letter_code
_entity_poly.pdbx_strand_id
1 'polypeptide(L)'
;RGQGPIWLDEVECGGHESSLPECPAKAWGDNNCFHGEDAGVVCSGADLSGHAQVRLADGPHRCAGRVEVFRAGQWGTVCDDTWDMAAATVVCRHLSCGAAIAATPRARFGKGSGPIWLDRVTCDGSEGHLDECRHRGWGVHSCDHVEDAGAVCA
;
A
#
# COMPACT_ATOMS: atom_id res chain seq x y z
N ARG A 1 -20.26 1.62 -3.60
CA ARG A 1 -21.36 2.57 -3.86
C ARG A 1 -20.88 3.95 -3.46
N GLY A 2 -20.67 4.80 -4.45
CA GLY A 2 -20.28 6.19 -4.28
C GLY A 2 -21.41 7.06 -3.77
N GLN A 3 -21.09 8.34 -3.62
CA GLN A 3 -22.02 9.42 -3.25
C GLN A 3 -21.68 10.66 -4.10
N GLY A 4 -22.69 11.48 -4.39
CA GLY A 4 -22.50 12.75 -5.12
C GLY A 4 -22.75 12.63 -6.63
N PRO A 5 -22.19 13.54 -7.44
CA PRO A 5 -22.41 13.55 -8.88
C PRO A 5 -21.71 12.35 -9.57
N ILE A 6 -22.39 11.78 -10.56
CA ILE A 6 -21.83 10.83 -11.53
C ILE A 6 -21.41 11.65 -12.75
N TRP A 7 -20.14 11.53 -13.16
CA TRP A 7 -19.54 12.44 -14.15
C TRP A 7 -19.45 11.87 -15.56
N LEU A 8 -19.23 10.57 -15.67
CA LEU A 8 -18.97 9.89 -16.94
C LEU A 8 -19.96 8.74 -17.10
N ASP A 9 -20.42 8.54 -18.34
CA ASP A 9 -21.29 7.45 -18.77
C ASP A 9 -20.89 7.07 -20.21
N GLU A 10 -21.12 5.80 -20.57
CA GLU A 10 -20.75 5.20 -21.87
C GLU A 10 -19.30 5.48 -22.29
N VAL A 11 -18.34 5.24 -21.39
CA VAL A 11 -16.90 5.43 -21.68
C VAL A 11 -16.41 4.30 -22.59
N GLU A 12 -15.91 4.65 -23.77
CA GLU A 12 -15.39 3.75 -24.80
C GLU A 12 -13.95 4.10 -25.20
N CYS A 13 -12.97 3.61 -24.44
CA CYS A 13 -11.55 3.85 -24.72
C CYS A 13 -11.02 2.94 -25.85
N GLY A 14 -10.15 3.47 -26.72
CA GLY A 14 -9.38 2.71 -27.71
C GLY A 14 -8.16 1.97 -27.11
N GLY A 15 -7.75 2.32 -25.89
CA GLY A 15 -6.66 1.69 -25.14
C GLY A 15 -5.29 2.34 -25.34
N HIS A 16 -5.23 3.48 -26.03
CA HIS A 16 -4.00 4.25 -26.26
C HIS A 16 -4.05 5.65 -25.64
N GLU A 17 -5.21 6.03 -25.09
CA GLU A 17 -5.41 7.25 -24.33
C GLU A 17 -4.53 7.26 -23.08
N SER A 18 -4.04 8.44 -22.69
CA SER A 18 -3.19 8.57 -21.50
C SER A 18 -4.00 8.73 -20.21
N SER A 19 -5.30 9.05 -20.33
CA SER A 19 -6.21 9.27 -19.21
C SER A 19 -7.67 9.03 -19.59
N LEU A 20 -8.53 8.73 -18.60
CA LEU A 20 -9.96 8.49 -18.81
C LEU A 20 -10.73 9.66 -19.49
N PRO A 21 -10.44 10.95 -19.19
CA PRO A 21 -11.10 12.06 -19.87
C PRO A 21 -10.83 12.18 -21.38
N GLU A 22 -9.80 11.51 -21.90
CA GLU A 22 -9.49 11.48 -23.33
C GLU A 22 -10.31 10.43 -24.09
N CYS A 23 -10.91 9.48 -23.38
CA CYS A 23 -11.73 8.45 -24.01
C CYS A 23 -13.05 9.06 -24.53
N PRO A 24 -13.53 8.64 -25.71
CA PRO A 24 -14.90 8.86 -26.12
C PRO A 24 -15.90 8.49 -25.01
N ALA A 25 -16.79 9.41 -24.67
CA ALA A 25 -17.83 9.23 -23.66
C ALA A 25 -18.98 10.21 -23.91
N LYS A 26 -20.09 10.07 -23.19
CA LYS A 26 -21.10 11.13 -23.11
C LYS A 26 -20.54 12.42 -22.52
N ALA A 27 -21.27 13.51 -22.74
CA ALA A 27 -20.92 14.80 -22.16
C ALA A 27 -20.85 14.71 -20.63
N TRP A 28 -19.93 15.45 -20.02
CA TRP A 28 -19.72 15.41 -18.58
C TRP A 28 -20.98 15.77 -17.81
N GLY A 29 -21.38 14.89 -16.89
CA GLY A 29 -22.60 15.05 -16.09
C GLY A 29 -23.89 14.71 -16.84
N ASP A 30 -23.83 14.31 -18.12
CA ASP A 30 -24.96 13.78 -18.88
C ASP A 30 -24.97 12.26 -18.79
N ASN A 31 -25.78 11.73 -17.88
CA ASN A 31 -25.91 10.30 -17.63
C ASN A 31 -27.30 9.97 -17.10
N ASN A 32 -27.70 8.71 -17.25
CA ASN A 32 -28.89 8.14 -16.62
C ASN A 32 -28.57 7.14 -15.50
N CYS A 33 -27.29 7.08 -15.09
CA CYS A 33 -26.80 6.12 -14.11
C CYS A 33 -27.26 6.46 -12.68
N PHE A 34 -27.20 5.47 -11.81
CA PHE A 34 -27.26 5.66 -10.36
C PHE A 34 -26.07 4.98 -9.68
N HIS A 35 -25.77 5.29 -8.41
CA HIS A 35 -24.59 4.74 -7.72
C HIS A 35 -24.57 3.21 -7.54
N GLY A 36 -25.63 2.49 -7.94
CA GLY A 36 -25.57 1.03 -8.06
C GLY A 36 -24.78 0.56 -9.28
N GLU A 37 -24.48 1.47 -10.22
CA GLU A 37 -23.79 1.24 -11.48
C GLU A 37 -22.39 1.87 -11.51
N ASP A 38 -21.90 2.37 -10.36
CA ASP A 38 -20.55 2.95 -10.28
C ASP A 38 -19.51 1.91 -10.72
N ALA A 39 -18.77 2.21 -11.80
CA ALA A 39 -17.73 1.34 -12.32
C ALA A 39 -16.53 1.27 -11.38
N GLY A 40 -15.90 0.09 -11.30
CA GLY A 40 -14.66 -0.14 -10.57
C GLY A 40 -13.69 -0.94 -11.43
N VAL A 41 -12.39 -0.79 -11.17
CA VAL A 41 -11.34 -1.54 -11.88
C VAL A 41 -10.48 -2.30 -10.89
N VAL A 42 -9.95 -3.43 -11.35
CA VAL A 42 -8.93 -4.19 -10.65
C VAL A 42 -7.73 -4.29 -11.59
N CYS A 43 -6.63 -3.64 -11.21
CA CYS A 43 -5.40 -3.64 -11.99
C CYS A 43 -4.56 -4.87 -11.64
N SER A 44 -3.78 -5.38 -12.60
CA SER A 44 -2.87 -6.52 -12.40
C SER A 44 -1.74 -6.26 -11.38
N GLY A 45 -1.52 -5.00 -10.99
CA GLY A 45 -0.61 -4.61 -9.90
C GLY A 45 -1.29 -4.35 -8.55
N ALA A 46 -2.61 -4.42 -8.47
CA ALA A 46 -3.31 -4.52 -7.20
C ALA A 46 -3.22 -5.99 -6.80
N ASP A 47 -2.45 -6.28 -5.77
CA ASP A 47 -2.15 -7.64 -5.32
C ASP A 47 -3.44 -8.41 -4.95
N LEU A 48 -4.01 -9.14 -5.91
CA LEU A 48 -5.22 -9.96 -5.76
C LEU A 48 -4.95 -11.28 -5.05
N SER A 49 -3.71 -11.53 -4.69
CA SER A 49 -3.24 -12.73 -3.97
C SER A 49 -3.84 -12.87 -2.57
N GLY A 50 -4.49 -11.82 -2.05
CA GLY A 50 -4.94 -11.75 -0.66
C GLY A 50 -3.83 -11.33 0.29
N HIS A 51 -2.62 -11.08 -0.22
CA HIS A 51 -1.52 -10.52 0.57
C HIS A 51 -1.72 -9.04 0.86
N ALA A 52 -1.14 -8.60 1.96
CA ALA A 52 -1.26 -7.23 2.40
C ALA A 52 -0.40 -6.29 1.54
N GLN A 53 -1.02 -5.23 1.00
CA GLN A 53 -0.29 -4.23 0.22
C GLN A 53 0.64 -3.44 1.13
N VAL A 54 1.86 -3.18 0.67
CA VAL A 54 2.87 -2.39 1.38
C VAL A 54 3.14 -1.08 0.64
N ARG A 55 3.50 -0.02 1.38
CA ARG A 55 4.07 1.21 0.81
C ARG A 55 5.15 1.80 1.72
N LEU A 56 5.96 2.69 1.14
CA LEU A 56 6.91 3.53 1.88
C LEU A 56 6.42 4.98 1.91
N ALA A 57 6.17 5.50 3.11
CA ALA A 57 5.65 6.85 3.35
C ALA A 57 6.71 7.78 3.93
N ASP A 58 6.57 9.09 3.70
CA ASP A 58 7.37 10.16 4.33
C ASP A 58 8.90 10.05 4.20
N GLY A 59 9.37 9.31 3.20
CA GLY A 59 10.78 9.30 2.83
C GLY A 59 11.08 10.16 1.60
N PRO A 60 12.38 10.31 1.26
CA PRO A 60 12.83 11.23 0.22
C PRO A 60 12.43 10.81 -1.21
N HIS A 61 12.02 9.56 -1.43
CA HIS A 61 11.59 9.01 -2.72
C HIS A 61 10.77 7.73 -2.53
N ARG A 62 10.17 7.20 -3.60
CA ARG A 62 9.31 5.98 -3.57
C ARG A 62 9.92 4.70 -2.98
N CYS A 63 11.24 4.68 -2.79
CA CYS A 63 12.00 3.50 -2.34
C CYS A 63 12.70 3.72 -0.99
N ALA A 64 12.27 4.74 -0.24
CA ALA A 64 12.70 4.97 1.14
C ALA A 64 11.53 5.55 1.94
N GLY A 65 11.33 5.11 3.17
CA GLY A 65 10.26 5.65 4.02
C GLY A 65 9.85 4.75 5.18
N ARG A 66 8.85 5.21 5.94
CA ARG A 66 8.12 4.42 6.94
C ARG A 66 7.32 3.32 6.22
N VAL A 67 7.38 2.11 6.75
CA VAL A 67 6.68 0.95 6.19
C VAL A 67 5.23 0.99 6.65
N GLU A 68 4.30 1.03 5.70
CA GLU A 68 2.87 0.97 5.98
C GLU A 68 2.23 -0.20 5.23
N VAL A 69 1.25 -0.83 5.86
CA VAL A 69 0.51 -1.98 5.35
C VAL A 69 -0.98 -1.61 5.23
N PHE A 70 -1.61 -1.97 4.11
CA PHE A 70 -3.04 -1.77 3.91
C PHE A 70 -3.82 -3.01 4.34
N ARG A 71 -4.72 -2.85 5.31
CA ARG A 71 -5.57 -3.94 5.77
C ARG A 71 -6.91 -3.41 6.28
N ALA A 72 -7.97 -4.18 6.06
CA ALA A 72 -9.32 -3.82 6.51
C ALA A 72 -9.76 -2.40 6.09
N GLY A 73 -9.35 -1.97 4.88
CA GLY A 73 -9.73 -0.67 4.31
C GLY A 73 -8.91 0.53 4.81
N GLN A 74 -7.87 0.32 5.62
CA GLN A 74 -7.05 1.40 6.17
C GLN A 74 -5.55 1.08 6.17
N TRP A 75 -4.74 2.11 5.97
CA TRP A 75 -3.28 2.03 6.15
C TRP A 75 -2.94 2.03 7.63
N GLY A 76 -1.93 1.25 7.99
CA GLY A 76 -1.35 1.21 9.34
C GLY A 76 0.14 0.93 9.29
N THR A 77 0.83 1.12 10.41
CA THR A 77 2.30 1.02 10.48
C THR A 77 2.76 -0.36 10.93
N VAL A 78 4.07 -0.57 10.92
CA VAL A 78 4.74 -1.79 11.41
C VAL A 78 5.66 -1.40 12.57
N CYS A 79 5.64 -2.15 13.66
CA CYS A 79 6.56 -1.92 14.78
C CYS A 79 7.99 -2.39 14.46
N ASP A 80 8.99 -1.69 15.00
CA ASP A 80 10.42 -1.97 14.81
C ASP A 80 10.98 -3.08 15.71
N ASP A 81 10.15 -3.63 16.61
CA ASP A 81 10.46 -4.83 17.39
C ASP A 81 10.83 -5.99 16.44
N THR A 82 12.07 -6.48 16.57
CA THR A 82 12.69 -7.50 15.69
C THR A 82 12.82 -7.11 14.21
N TRP A 83 12.63 -5.84 13.85
CA TRP A 83 12.75 -5.36 12.48
C TRP A 83 14.20 -5.34 12.00
N ASP A 84 14.49 -6.05 10.91
CA ASP A 84 15.84 -6.27 10.42
C ASP A 84 15.98 -6.18 8.89
N MET A 85 17.19 -6.45 8.41
CA MET A 85 17.51 -6.40 6.97
C MET A 85 16.77 -7.46 6.15
N ALA A 86 16.39 -8.59 6.74
CA ALA A 86 15.61 -9.61 6.03
C ALA A 86 14.20 -9.08 5.77
N ALA A 87 13.57 -8.45 6.78
CA ALA A 87 12.27 -7.79 6.60
C ALA A 87 12.33 -6.64 5.59
N ALA A 88 13.36 -5.79 5.65
CA ALA A 88 13.56 -4.74 4.64
C ALA A 88 13.76 -5.31 3.23
N THR A 89 14.40 -6.48 3.09
CA THR A 89 14.58 -7.16 1.80
C THR A 89 13.25 -7.59 1.20
N VAL A 90 12.35 -8.16 2.02
CA VAL A 90 10.99 -8.51 1.61
C VAL A 90 10.24 -7.26 1.12
N VAL A 91 10.28 -6.16 1.89
CA VAL A 91 9.64 -4.89 1.50
C VAL A 91 10.19 -4.34 0.18
N CYS A 92 11.52 -4.24 0.05
CA CYS A 92 12.16 -3.68 -1.14
C CYS A 92 11.89 -4.52 -2.40
N ARG A 93 11.83 -5.85 -2.25
CA ARG A 93 11.47 -6.76 -3.33
C ARG A 93 10.00 -6.62 -3.71
N HIS A 94 9.08 -6.62 -2.73
CA HIS A 94 7.65 -6.43 -2.96
C HIS A 94 7.36 -5.14 -3.74
N LEU A 95 8.07 -4.06 -3.42
CA LEU A 95 7.92 -2.75 -4.09
C LEU A 95 8.71 -2.60 -5.39
N SER A 96 9.43 -3.64 -5.83
CA SER A 96 10.32 -3.58 -6.98
C SER A 96 11.27 -2.37 -6.93
N CYS A 97 11.88 -2.18 -5.76
CA CYS A 97 12.82 -1.11 -5.43
C CYS A 97 14.28 -1.60 -5.31
N GLY A 98 14.58 -2.79 -5.83
CA GLY A 98 15.93 -3.35 -5.78
C GLY A 98 16.31 -3.89 -4.40
N ALA A 99 17.60 -3.87 -4.09
CA ALA A 99 18.14 -4.43 -2.85
C ALA A 99 17.84 -3.53 -1.64
N ALA A 100 17.65 -4.13 -0.46
CA ALA A 100 17.57 -3.38 0.79
C ALA A 100 18.94 -2.80 1.17
N ILE A 101 18.95 -1.51 1.46
CA ILE A 101 20.11 -0.77 1.97
C ILE A 101 20.04 -0.63 3.49
N ALA A 102 18.85 -0.40 4.04
CA ALA A 102 18.67 -0.27 5.48
C ALA A 102 17.27 -0.67 5.96
N ALA A 103 17.23 -1.30 7.14
CA ALA A 103 16.05 -1.40 8.00
C ALA A 103 16.16 -0.30 9.07
N THR A 104 15.20 0.61 9.14
CA THR A 104 15.31 1.80 10.01
C THR A 104 14.30 1.73 11.15
N PRO A 105 14.75 1.71 12.41
CA PRO A 105 13.86 1.71 13.57
C PRO A 105 13.45 3.15 13.97
N ARG A 106 12.66 3.24 15.03
CA ARG A 106 12.36 4.43 15.82
C ARG A 106 11.77 5.60 15.04
N ALA A 107 10.84 5.31 14.14
CA ALA A 107 10.14 6.31 13.34
C ALA A 107 11.10 7.29 12.65
N ARG A 108 12.20 6.77 12.07
CA ARG A 108 13.23 7.59 11.40
C ARG A 108 12.66 8.52 10.32
N PHE A 109 11.60 8.08 9.65
CA PHE A 109 10.87 8.84 8.62
C PHE A 109 9.65 9.58 9.19
N GLY A 110 9.60 9.79 10.51
CA GLY A 110 8.45 10.34 11.20
C GLY A 110 7.46 9.27 11.64
N LYS A 111 6.71 9.60 12.70
CA LYS A 111 5.65 8.76 13.26
C LYS A 111 4.49 8.69 12.30
N GLY A 112 3.94 7.50 12.12
CA GLY A 112 2.68 7.31 11.44
C GLY A 112 1.49 7.64 12.33
N SER A 113 0.31 7.21 11.87
CA SER A 113 -0.96 7.39 12.56
C SER A 113 -1.88 6.22 12.24
N GLY A 114 -2.92 6.05 13.05
CA GLY A 114 -3.89 4.97 12.87
C GLY A 114 -3.43 3.67 13.54
N PRO A 115 -3.79 2.50 13.00
CA PRO A 115 -3.42 1.22 13.60
C PRO A 115 -1.94 0.88 13.39
N ILE A 116 -1.35 0.15 14.33
CA ILE A 116 -0.09 -0.59 14.11
C ILE A 116 -0.50 -2.02 13.75
N TRP A 117 -0.27 -2.42 12.50
CA TRP A 117 -0.79 -3.68 11.98
C TRP A 117 0.06 -4.89 12.31
N LEU A 118 1.38 -4.72 12.35
CA LEU A 118 2.33 -5.80 12.53
C LEU A 118 3.31 -5.46 13.65
N ASP A 119 3.62 -6.46 14.46
CA ASP A 119 4.60 -6.43 15.55
C ASP A 119 5.39 -7.74 15.56
N ARG A 120 6.68 -7.64 15.92
CA ARG A 120 7.67 -8.72 15.91
C ARG A 120 7.73 -9.47 14.60
N VAL A 121 7.84 -8.70 13.50
CA VAL A 121 8.01 -9.26 12.17
C VAL A 121 9.39 -9.89 12.10
N THR A 122 9.44 -11.20 11.88
CA THR A 122 10.66 -11.97 11.63
C THR A 122 10.55 -12.61 10.26
N CYS A 123 11.40 -12.18 9.32
CA CYS A 123 11.47 -12.73 7.98
C CYS A 123 12.77 -13.53 7.79
N ASP A 124 12.74 -14.54 6.92
CA ASP A 124 13.93 -15.21 6.40
C ASP A 124 14.57 -14.40 5.25
N GLY A 125 13.80 -13.51 4.62
CA GLY A 125 14.19 -12.66 3.49
C GLY A 125 13.81 -13.25 2.13
N SER A 126 13.16 -14.41 2.13
CA SER A 126 12.74 -15.15 0.92
C SER A 126 11.23 -15.09 0.66
N GLU A 127 10.46 -14.51 1.58
CA GLU A 127 9.02 -14.29 1.53
C GLU A 127 8.62 -13.25 0.49
N GLY A 128 7.62 -13.55 -0.33
CA GLY A 128 7.14 -12.62 -1.37
C GLY A 128 6.49 -11.38 -0.79
N HIS A 129 5.86 -11.51 0.38
CA HIS A 129 5.07 -10.46 1.02
C HIS A 129 5.35 -10.39 2.52
N LEU A 130 5.13 -9.20 3.10
CA LEU A 130 5.49 -8.96 4.50
C LEU A 130 4.60 -9.74 5.49
N ASP A 131 3.38 -10.07 5.09
CA ASP A 131 2.42 -10.83 5.87
C ASP A 131 2.62 -12.35 5.83
N GLU A 132 3.55 -12.83 5.00
CA GLU A 132 4.02 -14.22 5.04
C GLU A 132 5.09 -14.44 6.12
N CYS A 133 5.79 -13.38 6.51
CA CYS A 133 6.78 -13.44 7.58
C CYS A 133 6.11 -13.79 8.91
N ARG A 134 6.86 -14.37 9.84
CA ARG A 134 6.31 -14.64 11.17
C ARG A 134 6.05 -13.32 11.91
N HIS A 135 4.84 -13.13 12.41
CA HIS A 135 4.45 -11.96 13.22
C HIS A 135 3.44 -12.35 14.32
N ARG A 136 3.13 -11.43 15.24
CA ARG A 136 2.22 -11.69 16.39
C ARG A 136 0.73 -11.85 16.06
N GLY A 137 0.37 -11.82 14.79
CA GLY A 137 -1.00 -11.59 14.34
C GLY A 137 -1.28 -10.11 14.09
N TRP A 138 -2.43 -9.84 13.49
CA TRP A 138 -2.79 -8.51 13.00
C TRP A 138 -3.35 -7.60 14.09
N GLY A 139 -2.80 -6.40 14.23
CA GLY A 139 -3.22 -5.43 15.24
C GLY A 139 -2.89 -5.85 16.68
N VAL A 140 -2.08 -6.90 16.85
CA VAL A 140 -1.62 -7.39 18.15
C VAL A 140 -0.20 -6.87 18.37
N HIS A 141 -0.07 -5.78 19.13
CA HIS A 141 1.20 -5.13 19.42
C HIS A 141 1.22 -4.54 20.83
N SER A 142 2.43 -4.26 21.33
CA SER A 142 2.65 -3.45 22.53
C SER A 142 3.32 -2.11 22.24
N CYS A 143 3.53 -1.81 20.95
CA CYS A 143 4.28 -0.64 20.52
C CYS A 143 3.44 0.64 20.46
N ASP A 144 4.12 1.78 20.46
CA ASP A 144 3.55 3.06 20.04
C ASP A 144 4.23 3.57 18.75
N HIS A 145 3.73 4.65 18.15
CA HIS A 145 4.24 5.14 16.86
C HIS A 145 5.67 5.70 16.90
N VAL A 146 6.31 5.82 18.07
CA VAL A 146 7.75 6.11 18.14
C VAL A 146 8.59 4.94 17.65
N GLU A 147 8.01 3.73 17.62
CA GLU A 147 8.62 2.47 17.21
C GLU A 147 8.25 2.10 15.77
N ASP A 148 7.71 3.02 14.97
CA ASP A 148 7.37 2.71 13.59
C ASP A 148 8.63 2.38 12.76
N ALA A 149 8.60 1.22 12.12
CA ALA A 149 9.64 0.72 11.25
C ALA A 149 9.66 1.42 9.88
N GLY A 150 10.84 1.50 9.29
CA GLY A 150 11.06 1.99 7.93
C GLY A 150 12.06 1.14 7.16
N ALA A 151 12.16 1.40 5.87
CA ALA A 151 13.10 0.75 4.97
C ALA A 151 13.71 1.76 3.98
N VAL A 152 14.93 1.46 3.53
CA VAL A 152 15.62 2.14 2.43
C VAL A 152 16.08 1.08 1.45
N CYS A 153 15.73 1.26 0.19
CA CYS A 153 16.11 0.40 -0.93
C CYS A 153 17.01 1.16 -1.92
N ALA A 154 17.55 0.44 -2.91
CA ALA A 154 18.46 0.96 -3.93
C ALA A 154 17.80 1.87 -5.00
#